data_AF-A0A165DPJ9-F1
#
_entry.id   AF-A0A165DPJ9-F1
#
_cell.length_a   1.000
_cell.length_b   1.000
_cell.length_c   1.000
_cell.angle_alpha   90.00
_cell.angle_beta   90.00
_cell.angle_gamma   90.00
#
_symmetry.space_group_name_H-M   'P 1'
#
loop_
_entity.id
_entity.type
_entity.pdbx_description
1 polymer ?
#
loop_
_entity_poly.entity_id
_entity_poly.type
_entity_poly.pdbx_seq_one_letter_code
_entity_poly.pdbx_strand_id
1 'polypeptide(L)'
;MGDNNERLANLGAVVLPLIVTEWLMDTRPNATSGEITIQRSARVDKKVVSKWSSLYGLPNQLQCAANKTTVSKSVAAQCQVFYAYIGALRLAQDEDGEEREFGWTQVCAFVRQILDADANLQLPGPVKVEE
;
A
#
# COMPACT_ATOMS: atom_id res chain seq x y z
N MET A 1 -15.62 -10.71 19.06
CA MET A 1 -15.61 -9.32 18.52
C MET A 1 -14.30 -9.07 17.76
N GLY A 2 -13.94 -9.93 16.80
CA GLY A 2 -12.56 -9.96 16.30
C GLY A 2 -12.31 -10.65 14.95
N ASP A 3 -13.25 -10.61 14.01
CA ASP A 3 -13.11 -11.32 12.72
C ASP A 3 -13.09 -10.40 11.48
N ASN A 4 -12.83 -9.10 11.65
CA ASN A 4 -12.63 -8.20 10.52
C ASN A 4 -11.15 -7.87 10.35
N ASN A 5 -10.70 -7.84 9.10
CA ASN A 5 -9.35 -7.48 8.68
C ASN A 5 -8.93 -6.03 8.99
N GLU A 6 -9.76 -5.29 9.73
CA GLU A 6 -9.62 -3.87 10.04
C GLU A 6 -8.33 -3.57 10.84
N ARG A 7 -7.96 -4.42 11.80
CA ARG A 7 -6.70 -4.25 12.55
C ARG A 7 -5.48 -4.35 11.65
N LEU A 8 -5.49 -5.32 10.72
CA LEU A 8 -4.44 -5.49 9.73
C LEU A 8 -4.44 -4.31 8.74
N ALA A 9 -5.62 -3.86 8.30
CA ALA A 9 -5.74 -2.71 7.43
C ALA A 9 -5.19 -1.43 8.06
N ASN A 10 -5.48 -1.20 9.34
CA ASN A 10 -4.95 -0.05 10.08
C ASN A 10 -3.41 -0.10 10.15
N LEU A 11 -2.83 -1.27 10.40
CA LEU A 11 -1.37 -1.44 10.37
C LEU A 11 -0.80 -1.18 8.97
N GLY A 12 -1.36 -1.81 7.93
CA GLY A 12 -0.89 -1.65 6.56
C GLY A 12 -1.02 -0.23 6.01
N ALA A 13 -2.04 0.53 6.45
CA ALA A 13 -2.22 1.92 6.09
C ALA A 13 -1.12 2.85 6.64
N VAL A 14 -0.41 2.43 7.70
CA VAL A 14 0.76 3.14 8.23
C VAL A 14 2.05 2.63 7.58
N VAL A 15 2.16 1.31 7.38
CA VAL A 15 3.34 0.66 6.82
C VAL A 15 3.57 1.04 5.35
N LEU A 16 2.52 1.07 4.52
CA LEU A 16 2.68 1.36 3.09
C LEU A 16 3.27 2.77 2.84
N PRO A 17 2.75 3.87 3.42
CA PRO A 17 3.35 5.19 3.25
C PRO A 17 4.78 5.30 3.75
N LEU A 18 5.15 4.56 4.81
CA LEU A 18 6.52 4.52 5.33
C LEU A 18 7.48 3.96 4.27
N ILE A 19 7.18 2.77 3.73
CA ILE A 19 8.03 2.12 2.72
C ILE A 19 8.11 2.96 1.44
N VAL A 20 6.99 3.56 1.03
CA VAL A 20 6.98 4.50 -0.12
C VAL A 20 7.89 5.71 0.12
N THR A 21 7.93 6.21 1.36
CA THR A 21 8.81 7.32 1.73
C THR A 21 10.28 6.91 1.65
N GLU A 22 10.64 5.75 2.21
CA GLU A 22 11.99 5.21 2.14
C GLU A 22 12.44 4.97 0.69
N TRP A 23 11.58 4.36 -0.13
CA TRP A 23 11.87 4.15 -1.55
C TRP A 23 12.07 5.48 -2.30
N LEU A 24 11.30 6.53 -1.99
CA LEU A 24 11.50 7.85 -2.59
C LEU A 24 12.82 8.50 -2.16
N MET A 25 13.23 8.33 -0.90
CA MET A 25 14.52 8.82 -0.41
C MET A 25 15.68 8.13 -1.11
N ASP A 26 15.58 6.81 -1.31
CA ASP A 26 16.62 6.01 -1.98
C ASP A 26 16.72 6.33 -3.49
N THR A 27 15.57 6.44 -4.17
CA THR A 27 15.53 6.63 -5.62
C THR A 27 15.65 8.09 -6.06
N ARG A 28 15.43 9.04 -5.16
CA ARG A 28 15.48 10.48 -5.44
C ARG A 28 16.24 11.23 -4.33
N PRO A 29 17.56 11.00 -4.20
CA PRO A 29 18.35 11.58 -3.10
C PRO A 29 18.39 13.12 -3.09
N ASN A 30 18.12 13.76 -4.24
CA ASN A 30 18.10 15.22 -4.37
C ASN A 30 16.70 15.84 -4.22
N ALA A 31 15.66 15.03 -3.99
CA ALA A 31 14.32 15.55 -3.82
C ALA A 31 14.17 16.28 -2.48
N THR A 32 13.49 17.42 -2.51
CA THR A 32 13.12 18.16 -1.30
C THR A 32 12.05 17.41 -0.50
N SER A 33 11.93 17.74 0.79
CA SER A 33 10.89 17.18 1.67
C SER A 33 9.46 17.40 1.11
N GLY A 34 9.21 18.55 0.48
CA GLY A 34 7.94 18.86 -0.18
C GLY A 34 7.67 17.94 -1.37
N GLU A 35 8.65 17.73 -2.23
CA GLU A 35 8.55 16.81 -3.37
C GLU A 35 8.32 15.37 -2.92
N ILE A 36 9.04 14.89 -1.90
CA ILE A 36 8.83 13.55 -1.31
C ILE A 36 7.38 13.43 -0.81
N THR A 37 6.87 14.44 -0.12
CA THR A 37 5.49 14.44 0.41
C THR A 37 4.43 14.39 -0.69
N ILE A 38 4.60 15.17 -1.76
CA ILE A 38 3.69 15.17 -2.92
C ILE A 38 3.73 13.81 -3.61
N GLN A 39 4.93 13.30 -3.88
CA GLN A 39 5.15 12.04 -4.58
C GLN A 39 4.65 10.82 -3.77
N ARG A 40 4.80 10.85 -2.46
CA ARG A 40 4.24 9.84 -1.54
C ARG A 40 2.73 9.86 -1.60
N SER A 41 2.13 11.04 -1.40
CA SER A 41 0.67 11.20 -1.37
C SER A 41 0.01 10.70 -2.66
N ALA A 42 0.64 10.94 -3.81
CA ALA A 42 0.13 10.45 -5.08
C ALA A 42 0.22 8.92 -5.22
N ARG A 43 1.26 8.28 -4.67
CA ARG A 43 1.44 6.82 -4.71
C ARG A 43 0.56 6.07 -3.73
N VAL A 44 0.19 6.69 -2.62
CA VAL A 44 -0.72 6.11 -1.62
C VAL A 44 -2.16 6.62 -1.75
N ASP A 45 -2.48 7.30 -2.86
CA ASP A 45 -3.84 7.71 -3.16
C ASP A 45 -4.76 6.48 -3.25
N LYS A 46 -5.99 6.62 -2.78
CA LYS A 46 -6.96 5.53 -2.72
C LYS A 46 -7.20 4.90 -4.10
N LYS A 47 -7.16 5.67 -5.20
CA LYS A 47 -7.34 5.12 -6.55
C LYS A 47 -6.15 4.25 -6.96
N VAL A 48 -4.94 4.67 -6.62
CA VAL A 48 -3.70 3.91 -6.91
C VAL A 48 -3.68 2.62 -6.11
N VAL A 49 -3.96 2.69 -4.80
CA VAL A 49 -4.01 1.52 -3.93
C VAL A 49 -5.12 0.53 -4.35
N SER A 50 -6.29 1.04 -4.75
CA SER A 50 -7.39 0.22 -5.30
C SER A 50 -6.99 -0.47 -6.61
N LYS A 51 -6.25 0.21 -7.49
CA LYS A 51 -5.69 -0.38 -8.72
C LYS A 51 -4.72 -1.51 -8.38
N TRP A 52 -3.76 -1.29 -7.47
CA TRP A 52 -2.83 -2.34 -7.03
C TRP A 52 -3.58 -3.54 -6.44
N SER A 53 -4.54 -3.30 -5.55
CA SER A 53 -5.41 -4.36 -5.02
C SER A 53 -6.05 -5.22 -6.10
N SER A 54 -6.58 -4.58 -7.14
CA SER A 54 -7.24 -5.24 -8.27
C SER A 54 -6.26 -6.04 -9.13
N LEU A 55 -5.05 -5.53 -9.36
CA LEU A 55 -3.99 -6.24 -10.12
C LEU A 55 -3.59 -7.57 -9.47
N TYR A 56 -3.55 -7.60 -8.14
CA TYR A 56 -3.26 -8.82 -7.37
C TYR A 56 -4.48 -9.70 -7.13
N GLY A 57 -5.67 -9.32 -7.63
CA GLY A 57 -6.90 -10.11 -7.49
C GLY A 57 -7.40 -10.24 -6.05
N LEU A 58 -6.89 -9.45 -5.10
CA LEU A 58 -7.27 -9.50 -3.68
C LEU A 58 -8.78 -9.31 -3.44
N PRO A 59 -9.49 -8.42 -4.16
CA PRO A 59 -10.92 -8.22 -3.94
C PRO A 59 -11.77 -9.47 -4.24
N ASN A 60 -11.28 -10.40 -5.07
CA ASN A 60 -11.98 -11.64 -5.36
C ASN A 60 -12.00 -12.60 -4.15
N GLN A 61 -11.02 -12.45 -3.27
CA GLN A 61 -10.85 -13.23 -2.04
C GLN A 61 -11.66 -12.68 -0.86
N LEU A 62 -12.34 -11.54 -1.02
CA LEU A 62 -13.19 -10.98 0.04
C LEU A 62 -14.34 -11.94 0.38
N GLN A 63 -14.51 -12.19 1.68
CA GLN A 63 -15.66 -12.85 2.27
C GLN A 63 -16.49 -11.79 3.00
N CYS A 64 -17.72 -11.56 2.54
CA CYS A 64 -18.62 -10.58 3.15
C CYS A 64 -20.07 -11.05 3.09
N ALA A 65 -20.86 -10.71 4.11
CA ALA A 65 -22.23 -11.17 4.26
C ALA A 65 -23.23 -10.56 3.25
N ALA A 66 -22.88 -9.43 2.62
CA ALA A 66 -23.75 -8.70 1.68
C ALA A 66 -23.11 -8.57 0.29
N ASN A 67 -23.95 -8.59 -0.76
CA ASN A 67 -23.66 -8.26 -2.18
C ASN A 67 -22.16 -8.23 -2.57
N LYS A 68 -21.50 -9.39 -2.50
CA LYS A 68 -20.05 -9.55 -2.69
C LYS A 68 -19.53 -8.83 -3.94
N THR A 69 -20.28 -8.93 -5.04
CA THR A 69 -19.94 -8.30 -6.32
C THR A 69 -19.87 -6.77 -6.25
N THR A 70 -20.74 -6.13 -5.47
CA THR A 70 -20.76 -4.67 -5.31
C THR A 70 -19.65 -4.23 -4.37
N VAL A 71 -19.49 -4.94 -3.25
CA VAL A 71 -18.49 -4.62 -2.23
C VAL A 71 -17.08 -4.76 -2.79
N SER A 72 -16.77 -5.86 -3.50
CA SER A 72 -15.44 -6.13 -4.06
C SER A 72 -15.00 -5.12 -5.13
N LYS A 73 -15.95 -4.41 -5.75
CA LYS A 73 -15.67 -3.36 -6.74
C LYS A 73 -15.51 -1.98 -6.12
N SER A 74 -15.84 -1.81 -4.83
CA SER A 74 -15.73 -0.51 -4.17
C SER A 74 -14.26 -0.17 -3.87
N VAL A 75 -13.84 1.05 -4.19
CA VAL A 75 -12.48 1.55 -3.89
C VAL A 75 -12.16 1.38 -2.40
N ALA A 76 -13.14 1.60 -1.52
CA ALA A 76 -12.96 1.43 -0.08
C ALA A 76 -12.59 -0.01 0.31
N ALA A 77 -13.34 -1.01 -0.16
CA ALA A 77 -13.05 -2.41 0.14
C ALA A 77 -11.74 -2.87 -0.51
N GLN A 78 -11.45 -2.41 -1.72
CA GLN A 78 -10.19 -2.71 -2.42
C GLN A 78 -8.97 -2.16 -1.68
N CYS A 79 -9.04 -0.92 -1.19
CA CYS A 79 -8.00 -0.36 -0.35
C CYS A 79 -7.89 -1.12 0.98
N GLN A 80 -9.02 -1.39 1.64
CA GLN A 80 -9.02 -2.07 2.93
C GLN A 80 -8.39 -3.47 2.84
N VAL A 81 -8.72 -4.26 1.82
CA VAL A 81 -8.12 -5.59 1.65
C VAL A 81 -6.63 -5.51 1.29
N PHE A 82 -6.22 -4.51 0.52
CA PHE A 82 -4.81 -4.31 0.21
C PHE A 82 -4.02 -3.90 1.47
N TYR A 83 -4.50 -2.94 2.24
CA TYR A 83 -3.87 -2.58 3.51
C TYR A 83 -3.85 -3.75 4.48
N ALA A 84 -4.93 -4.55 4.55
CA ALA A 84 -4.94 -5.74 5.38
C ALA A 84 -3.87 -6.75 4.96
N TYR A 85 -3.67 -6.92 3.64
CA TYR A 85 -2.62 -7.77 3.11
C TYR A 85 -1.21 -7.27 3.48
N ILE A 86 -0.95 -5.96 3.33
CA ILE A 86 0.31 -5.34 3.79
C ILE A 86 0.53 -5.55 5.30
N GLY A 87 -0.51 -5.33 6.10
CA GLY A 87 -0.45 -5.55 7.55
C GLY A 87 -0.20 -7.01 7.91
N ALA A 88 -0.76 -7.95 7.16
CA ALA A 88 -0.52 -9.38 7.34
C ALA A 88 0.93 -9.76 6.99
N LEU A 89 1.45 -9.30 5.84
CA LEU A 89 2.85 -9.51 5.46
C LEU A 89 3.81 -8.96 6.51
N ARG A 90 3.51 -7.77 7.05
CA ARG A 90 4.32 -7.16 8.12
C ARG A 90 4.39 -8.03 9.38
N LEU A 91 3.32 -8.75 9.70
CA LEU A 91 3.22 -9.62 10.88
C LEU A 91 3.62 -11.07 10.60
N ALA A 92 3.89 -11.43 9.34
CA ALA A 92 4.36 -12.76 9.00
C ALA A 92 5.67 -13.03 9.76
N GLN A 93 5.69 -14.14 10.49
CA GLN A 93 6.87 -14.69 11.14
C GLN A 93 7.25 -15.97 10.40
N ASP A 94 8.54 -16.31 10.36
CA ASP A 94 8.95 -17.65 9.99
C ASP A 94 8.59 -18.65 11.09
N GLU A 95 8.36 -19.91 10.72
CA GLU A 95 7.99 -20.99 11.63
C GLU A 95 9.06 -21.26 12.72
N ASP A 96 10.29 -20.76 12.50
CA ASP A 96 11.46 -20.98 13.37
C ASP A 96 11.69 -19.89 14.45
N GLY A 97 10.75 -18.96 14.63
CA GLY A 97 10.62 -18.22 15.90
C GLY A 97 11.67 -17.15 16.22
N GLU A 98 12.64 -16.88 15.34
CA GLU A 98 13.56 -15.74 15.50
C GLU A 98 13.40 -14.73 14.36
N GLU A 99 13.35 -13.46 14.76
CA GLU A 99 13.39 -12.24 13.94
C GLU A 99 12.06 -11.72 13.36
N ARG A 100 11.51 -10.70 14.06
CA ARG A 100 10.53 -9.73 13.55
C ARG A 100 10.99 -8.98 12.28
N GLU A 101 12.25 -9.16 11.88
CA GLU A 101 12.90 -8.56 10.72
C GLU A 101 12.45 -9.21 9.41
N PHE A 102 12.08 -10.51 9.42
CA PHE A 102 11.66 -11.22 8.22
C PHE A 102 10.39 -10.64 7.57
N GLY A 103 9.33 -10.44 8.38
CA GLY A 103 8.09 -9.81 7.90
C GLY A 103 8.29 -8.37 7.40
N TRP A 104 9.29 -7.65 7.94
CA TRP A 104 9.68 -6.33 7.44
C TRP A 104 10.35 -6.41 6.07
N THR A 105 11.34 -7.30 5.91
CA THR A 105 12.05 -7.51 4.64
C THR A 105 11.09 -7.94 3.54
N GLN A 106 10.17 -8.86 3.82
CA GLN A 106 9.17 -9.31 2.86
C GLN A 106 8.23 -8.18 2.40
N VAL A 107 7.67 -7.40 3.34
CA VAL A 107 6.76 -6.32 2.96
C VAL A 107 7.50 -5.21 2.19
N CYS A 108 8.75 -4.91 2.56
CA CYS A 108 9.60 -3.98 1.84
C CYS A 108 9.87 -4.46 0.40
N ALA A 109 10.27 -5.72 0.23
CA ALA A 109 10.51 -6.30 -1.09
C ALA A 109 9.26 -6.26 -1.96
N PHE A 110 8.11 -6.65 -1.41
CA PHE A 110 6.81 -6.64 -2.11
C PHE A 110 6.42 -5.22 -2.56
N VAL A 111 6.46 -4.24 -1.66
CA VAL A 111 6.07 -2.86 -1.98
C VAL A 111 7.04 -2.24 -2.98
N ARG A 112 8.35 -2.44 -2.83
CA ARG A 112 9.36 -1.93 -3.77
C ARG A 112 9.17 -2.52 -5.17
N GLN A 113 8.90 -3.82 -5.27
CA GLN A 113 8.59 -4.46 -6.57
C GLN A 113 7.38 -3.80 -7.26
N ILE A 114 6.32 -3.48 -6.52
CA ILE A 114 5.16 -2.77 -7.07
C ILE A 114 5.55 -1.36 -7.55
N LEU A 115 6.32 -0.63 -6.73
CA LEU A 115 6.75 0.73 -7.04
C LEU A 115 7.67 0.80 -8.27
N ASP A 116 8.56 -0.17 -8.42
CA ASP A 116 9.46 -0.27 -9.57
C ASP A 116 8.69 -0.66 -10.84
N ALA A 117 7.68 -1.53 -10.73
CA ALA A 117 6.79 -1.88 -11.84
C ALA A 117 5.85 -0.73 -12.25
N ASP A 118 5.45 0.13 -11.31
CA ASP A 118 4.60 1.32 -11.54
C ASP A 118 5.44 2.61 -11.62
N ALA A 119 6.74 2.50 -11.94
CA ALA A 119 7.66 3.65 -12.02
C ALA A 119 7.22 4.72 -13.03
N ASN A 120 6.36 4.33 -14.00
CA ASN A 120 5.79 5.20 -15.02
C ASN A 120 4.49 5.91 -14.61
N LEU A 121 4.10 5.91 -13.33
CA LEU A 121 3.01 6.75 -12.86
C LEU A 121 3.39 8.24 -13.05
N GLN A 122 3.11 8.78 -14.24
CA GLN A 122 3.24 10.20 -14.53
C GLN A 122 2.29 10.96 -13.61
N LEU A 123 2.86 11.65 -12.62
CA LEU A 123 2.10 12.59 -11.83
C LEU A 123 1.72 13.77 -12.72
N PRO A 124 0.54 14.40 -12.52
CA PRO A 124 0.34 15.74 -13.02
C PRO A 124 1.50 16.59 -12.51
N GLY A 125 2.14 17.33 -13.43
CA GLY A 125 3.23 18.24 -13.08
C GLY A 125 2.83 19.20 -11.97
N PRO A 126 3.81 19.84 -11.29
CA PRO A 126 3.52 20.76 -10.20
C PRO A 126 2.43 21.75 -10.65
N VAL A 127 1.35 21.82 -9.88
CA VAL A 127 0.34 22.86 -10.06
C VAL A 127 1.09 24.17 -9.90
N LYS A 128 1.26 24.91 -11.01
CA LYS A 128 1.79 26.26 -10.96
C LYS A 128 0.83 27.05 -10.08
N VAL A 129 1.29 27.44 -8.90
CA VAL A 129 0.61 28.43 -8.10
C VAL A 129 0.89 29.75 -8.82
N GLU A 130 -0.08 30.24 -9.59
CA GLU A 130 -0.05 31.62 -10.07
C GLU A 130 -0.19 32.53 -8.84
N GLU A 131 0.81 33.41 -8.66
CA GLU A 131 0.82 34.50 -7.67
C GLU A 131 -0.20 35.58 -8.01
#